data_AF-A0A5P2H2E5-F1
#
_entry.id   AF-A0A5P2H2E5-F1
#
_cell.length_a   1.000
_cell.length_b   1.000
_cell.length_c   1.000
_cell.angle_alpha   90.00
_cell.angle_beta   90.00
_cell.angle_gamma   90.00
#
_symmetry.space_group_name_H-M   'P 1'
#
loop_
_entity.id
_entity.type
_entity.pdbx_description
1 polymer ?
#
loop_
_entity_poly.entity_id
_entity_poly.type
_entity_poly.pdbx_seq_one_letter_code
_entity_poly.pdbx_strand_id
1 'polypeptide(L)' 'MFVCQNQPCGAQWQPSEVTIKNEGQGFLFRCPMCGARNPVQARQKRDGTIEYRQSRRESPSAEPERPRGRRH' A
#
# COMPACT_ATOMS: atom_id res chain seq x y z
N MET A 1 -9.60 0.46 2.54
CA MET A 1 -8.95 -0.62 3.31
C MET A 1 -7.45 -0.44 3.25
N PHE A 2 -6.79 -0.45 4.39
CA PHE A 2 -5.34 -0.46 4.54
C PHE A 2 -4.89 -1.78 5.15
N VAL A 3 -3.72 -2.26 4.76
CA VAL A 3 -3.13 -3.51 5.23
C VAL A 3 -1.74 -3.23 5.73
N CYS A 4 -1.41 -3.73 6.92
CA CYS A 4 -0.05 -3.67 7.43
C CYS A 4 0.86 -4.55 6.57
N GLN A 5 1.85 -3.94 5.92
CA GLN A 5 2.85 -4.61 5.07
C GLN A 5 3.96 -5.31 5.89
N ASN A 6 3.96 -5.15 7.21
CA ASN A 6 4.82 -5.93 8.07
C ASN A 6 4.32 -7.38 8.07
N GLN A 7 5.07 -8.29 7.45
CA GLN A 7 4.72 -9.71 7.27
C GLN A 7 4.18 -10.40 8.53
N PRO A 8 4.78 -10.25 9.73
CA PRO A 8 4.23 -10.88 10.94
C PRO A 8 2.90 -10.29 11.43
N CYS A 9 2.49 -9.11 10.94
CA CYS A 9 1.28 -8.44 11.40
C CYS A 9 0.09 -8.67 10.46
N GLY A 10 0.20 -8.32 9.18
CA GLY A 10 -0.86 -8.53 8.18
C GLY A 10 -2.24 -7.89 8.49
N ALA A 11 -2.37 -7.10 9.55
CA ALA A 11 -3.64 -6.56 10.02
C ALA A 11 -4.28 -5.61 9.00
N GLN A 12 -5.61 -5.65 8.92
CA GLN A 12 -6.41 -4.82 8.04
C GLN A 12 -7.08 -3.71 8.84
N TRP A 13 -7.16 -2.51 8.26
CA TRP A 13 -7.68 -1.32 8.92
C TRP A 13 -8.54 -0.49 7.97
N GLN A 14 -9.57 0.14 8.52
CA GLN A 14 -10.28 1.20 7.84
C GLN A 14 -9.47 2.50 7.86
N PRO A 15 -9.63 3.38 6.86
CA PRO A 15 -8.99 4.69 6.86
C PRO A 15 -9.27 5.54 8.10
N SER A 16 -10.45 5.38 8.70
CA SER A 16 -10.85 6.08 9.93
C SER A 16 -10.18 5.54 11.19
N GLU A 17 -9.63 4.32 11.16
CA GLU A 17 -9.01 3.65 12.31
C GLU A 17 -7.50 3.92 12.42
N VAL A 18 -6.90 4.50 11.37
CA VAL A 18 -5.47 4.74 11.31
C VAL A 18 -5.17 6.22 11.13
N THR A 19 -4.12 6.68 11.80
CA THR A 19 -3.64 8.03 11.61
C THR A 19 -2.66 8.08 10.44
N ILE A 20 -3.02 8.83 9.40
CA ILE A 20 -2.16 9.12 8.26
C ILE A 20 -1.47 10.46 8.50
N LYS A 21 -0.14 10.49 8.41
CA LYS A 21 0.68 11.70 8.57
C LYS A 21 1.70 11.82 7.45
N ASN A 22 1.98 13.04 7.04
CA ASN A 22 3.13 13.32 6.18
C ASN A 22 4.36 13.54 7.07
N GLU A 23 5.33 12.62 7.03
CA GLU A 23 6.57 12.71 7.81
C GLU A 23 7.75 13.25 6.97
N GLY A 24 7.48 14.00 5.90
CA GLY A 24 8.49 14.63 5.03
C GLY A 24 8.93 13.78 3.84
N GLN A 25 8.64 12.48 3.84
CA GLN A 25 8.94 11.55 2.73
C GLN A 25 7.66 11.03 2.03
N GLY A 26 6.53 11.69 2.29
CA GLY A 26 5.20 11.26 1.84
C GLY A 26 4.29 10.87 3.00
N PHE A 27 3.07 10.47 2.65
CA PHE A 27 2.07 10.08 3.62
C PHE A 27 2.31 8.65 4.09
N LEU A 28 2.32 8.46 5.39
CA LEU A 28 2.50 7.17 6.05
C LEU A 28 1.36 6.99 7.04
N PHE A 29 0.81 5.79 7.15
CA PHE A 29 0.01 5.40 8.30
C PHE A 29 0.82 4.47 9.21
N ARG A 30 0.65 4.63 10.52
CA ARG A 30 1.26 3.74 11.51
C ARG A 30 0.24 2.69 11.93
N CYS A 31 0.64 1.42 11.88
CA CYS A 31 -0.21 0.31 12.32
C CYS A 31 -0.39 0.38 13.85
N PRO A 32 -1.62 0.45 14.38
CA PRO A 32 -1.87 0.48 15.82
C PRO A 32 -1.39 -0.78 16.56
N MET A 33 -1.36 -1.94 15.87
CA MET A 33 -0.99 -3.22 16.48
C MET A 33 0.52 -3.43 16.61
N CYS A 34 1.33 -2.99 15.65
CA CYS A 34 2.77 -3.28 15.63
C CYS A 34 3.67 -2.05 15.43
N GLY A 35 3.09 -0.85 15.27
CA GLY A 35 3.84 0.39 15.04
C GLY A 35 4.50 0.52 13.66
N ALA A 36 4.35 -0.47 12.79
CA ALA A 36 4.96 -0.45 11.45
C ALA A 36 4.43 0.74 10.62
N ARG A 37 5.36 1.39 9.90
CA ARG A 37 5.06 2.50 8.99
C ARG A 37 4.70 1.94 7.62
N ASN A 38 3.52 2.30 7.15
CA ASN A 38 2.96 1.81 5.89
C ASN A 38 2.75 2.98 4.94
N PRO A 39 3.41 3.00 3.78
CA PRO A 39 3.31 4.11 2.85
C PRO A 39 1.95 4.16 2.17
N VAL A 40 1.41 5.37 2.03
CA VAL A 40 0.17 5.65 1.32
C VAL A 40 0.36 6.82 0.36
N GLN A 41 -0.38 6.79 -0.74
CA GLN A 41 -0.43 7.88 -1.70
C GLN A 41 -1.69 8.70 -1.45
N ALA A 42 -1.51 10.01 -1.32
CA ALA A 42 -2.61 10.95 -1.37
C ALA A 42 -2.92 11.27 -2.84
N ARG A 43 -4.17 11.09 -3.26
CA ARG A 43 -4.68 11.55 -4.54
C ARG A 43 -5.74 12.60 -4.30
N GLN A 44 -5.52 13.79 -4.85
CA GLN A 44 -6.55 14.82 -4.89
C GLN A 44 -7.58 14.45 -5.96
N LYS A 45 -8.85 14.38 -5.56
CA LYS A 45 -9.97 14.21 -6.48
C LYS A 45 -10.31 15.55 -7.13
N ARG A 46 -11.06 15.50 -8.23
CA ARG A 46 -11.55 16.70 -8.94
C ARG A 46 -12.42 17.59 -8.05
N ASP A 47 -13.06 17.01 -7.05
CA ASP A 47 -13.87 17.69 -6.03
C ASP A 47 -13.03 18.40 -4.94
N GLY A 48 -11.70 18.31 -5.01
CA GLY A 48 -10.79 18.89 -4.00
C GLY A 48 -10.56 17.99 -2.78
N THR A 49 -11.35 16.92 -2.60
CA THR A 49 -11.12 15.94 -1.54
C THR A 49 -9.79 15.18 -1.72
N ILE A 50 -9.06 14.96 -0.63
CA ILE A 50 -7.87 14.10 -0.63
C ILE A 50 -8.31 12.67 -0.30
N GLU A 51 -8.09 11.74 -1.22
CA GLU A 51 -8.25 10.31 -0.99
C GLU A 51 -6.90 9.66 -0.75
N TYR A 52 -6.78 8.90 0.34
CA TYR A 52 -5.59 8.12 0.63
C TYR A 52 -5.74 6.70 0.14
N ARG A 53 -4.80 6.23 -0.68
CA ARG A 53 -4.74 4.86 -1.18
C ARG A 53 -3.39 4.25 -0.82
N GLN A 54 -3.41 3.04 -0.27
CA GLN A 54 -2.20 2.26 -0.12
C GLN A 54 -1.95 1.49 -1.40
N SER A 55 -0.76 1.70 -1.98
CA SER A 55 -0.25 0.82 -3.01
C SER A 55 0.02 -0.51 -2.34
N ARG A 56 -0.75 -1.55 -2.67
CA ARG A 56 -0.33 -2.92 -2.35
C ARG A 56 1.06 -3.03 -2.96
N ARG A 57 2.07 -3.35 -2.15
CA ARG A 57 3.35 -3.79 -2.69
C ARG A 57 2.99 -5.09 -3.38
N GLU A 58 2.67 -5.01 -4.67
CA GLU A 58 2.65 -6.19 -5.52
C GLU A 58 4.03 -6.77 -5.31
N SER A 59 4.10 -7.89 -4.59
CA SER A 59 5.24 -8.78 -4.75
C SER A 59 5.47 -8.86 -6.26
N PRO A 60 6.67 -8.61 -6.79
CA PRO A 60 6.94 -8.84 -8.19
C PRO A 60 6.89 -10.36 -8.43
N SER A 61 5.69 -10.91 -8.49
CA SER A 61 5.34 -12.24 -8.96
C SER A 61 4.24 -12.08 -9.99
N ALA A 62 4.48 -11.19 -10.93
CA ALA A 62 4.01 -11.35 -12.28
C ALA A 62 5.26 -11.23 -13.15
N GLU A 63 6.11 -12.27 -13.12
CA GLU A 63 6.84 -12.59 -14.33
C GLU A 63 5.75 -12.83 -15.40
N PRO A 64 5.67 -12.04 -16.47
CA PRO A 64 4.91 -12.48 -17.62
C PRO A 64 5.63 -13.72 -18.12
N GLU A 65 5.03 -14.90 -17.93
CA GLU A 65 5.50 -16.14 -18.52
C GLU A 65 5.66 -15.90 -20.03
N ARG A 66 6.91 -15.64 -20.46
CA ARG A 66 7.25 -15.54 -21.87
C ARG A 66 7.02 -16.93 -22.44
N PRO A 67 6.10 -17.13 -23.41
CA PRO A 67 5.94 -18.44 -24.00
C PRO A 67 7.27 -18.84 -24.64
N ARG A 68 7.90 -19.90 -24.13
CA ARG A 68 9.12 -20.47 -24.72
C ARG A 68 8.73 -21.00 -26.09
N GLY A 69 9.00 -20.19 -27.12
CA GLY A 69 8.83 -20.57 -28.51
C GLY A 69 9.66 -21.81 -28.84
N ARG A 70 8.93 -22.87 -29.16
CA ARG A 70 9.17 -23.89 -30.19
C ARG A 70 10.62 -24.34 -30.44
N ARG A 71 10.92 -25.59 -30.07
CA ARG A 71 12.06 -26.37 -30.57
C ARG A 71 11.96 -26.52 -32.10
N HIS A 72 13.08 -26.33 -32.79
CA HIS A 72 13.37 -26.81 -34.13
C HIS A 72 14.38 -27.96 -34.02
#